data_AF-A0A948V014-F1
#
_entry.id   AF-A0A948V014-F1
#
_cell.length_a   1.000
_cell.length_b   1.000
_cell.length_c   1.000
_cell.angle_alpha   90.00
_cell.angle_beta   90.00
_cell.angle_gamma   90.00
#
_symmetry.space_group_name_H-M   'P 1'
#
loop_
_entity.id
_entity.type
_entity.pdbx_description
1 polymer ?
#
loop_
_entity_poly.entity_id
_entity_poly.type
_entity_poly.pdbx_seq_one_letter_code
_entity_poly.pdbx_strand_id
1 'polypeptide(L)'
;MDLPFPPPGQAPDSADATLQRWGVGEQPDPAAMAASLTQLIDSETPPPTGMATLIRHIHERYHHVLSGVIEDALTLASVCEAAHGASEAWPHGLSDLVAEILDDLEQHQQREYAVVFPMLLAGSAGTSGVAGIMTDEHARLRCRLDALTAMTRQFTAPPGACVKWRVLYVLCCKIDLDLREQMRMEENELFSPFLRHPTEVVVCSDTMSATR
;
A
#
# COMPACT_ATOMS: atom_id res chain seq x y z
N MET A 1 11.73 -7.97 16.85
CA MET A 1 10.66 -8.90 16.48
C MET A 1 10.88 -9.17 15.01
N ASP A 2 11.32 -10.38 14.68
CA ASP A 2 11.44 -10.79 13.27
C ASP A 2 10.02 -10.96 12.73
N LEU A 3 9.60 -10.05 11.86
CA LEU A 3 8.36 -10.21 11.14
C LEU A 3 8.54 -11.34 10.13
N PRO A 4 7.54 -12.20 9.88
CA PRO A 4 7.63 -13.31 8.94
C PRO A 4 7.48 -12.84 7.49
N PHE A 5 7.98 -11.65 7.16
CA PHE A 5 7.98 -11.13 5.80
C PHE A 5 9.35 -11.44 5.20
N PRO A 6 9.40 -12.19 4.09
CA PRO A 6 10.66 -12.36 3.39
C PRO A 6 11.15 -10.99 2.90
N PRO A 7 12.48 -10.79 2.77
CA PRO A 7 12.99 -9.60 2.10
C PRO A 7 12.39 -9.50 0.68
N PRO A 8 12.21 -8.28 0.14
CA PRO A 8 11.64 -8.06 -1.19
C PRO A 8 12.29 -8.98 -2.24
N GLY A 9 11.48 -9.60 -3.11
CA GLY A 9 11.97 -10.51 -4.16
C GLY A 9 12.16 -11.97 -3.74
N GLN A 10 11.53 -12.43 -2.66
CA GLN A 10 11.44 -13.84 -2.24
C GLN A 10 9.98 -14.32 -2.24
N ALA A 11 9.33 -14.21 -3.40
CA ALA A 11 8.01 -14.78 -3.63
C ALA A 11 8.01 -16.29 -3.32
N PRO A 12 6.95 -16.84 -2.72
CA PRO A 12 6.89 -18.26 -2.40
C PRO A 12 6.85 -19.12 -3.67
N ASP A 13 7.57 -20.25 -3.66
CA ASP A 13 7.62 -21.20 -4.78
C ASP A 13 6.27 -21.86 -5.09
N SER A 14 5.26 -21.74 -4.21
CA SER A 14 3.92 -22.33 -4.41
C SER A 14 2.81 -21.71 -3.57
N ALA A 15 1.55 -21.93 -3.96
CA ALA A 15 0.36 -21.55 -3.18
C ALA A 15 0.29 -22.23 -1.82
N ASP A 16 0.78 -23.47 -1.67
CA ASP A 16 0.77 -24.16 -0.37
C ASP A 16 1.83 -23.58 0.57
N ALA A 17 3.01 -23.19 0.06
CA ALA A 17 4.00 -22.44 0.84
C ALA A 17 3.46 -21.06 1.26
N THR A 18 2.68 -20.41 0.39
CA THR A 18 1.98 -19.16 0.72
C THR A 18 1.01 -19.39 1.89
N LEU A 19 0.14 -20.40 1.80
CA LEU A 19 -0.80 -20.72 2.87
C LEU A 19 -0.11 -21.00 4.20
N GLN A 20 0.99 -21.77 4.20
CA GLN A 20 1.75 -22.06 5.42
C GLN A 20 2.30 -20.80 6.08
N ARG A 21 2.77 -19.82 5.30
CA ARG A 21 3.22 -18.52 5.81
C ARG A 21 2.11 -17.77 6.54
N TRP A 22 0.88 -17.89 6.05
CA TRP A 22 -0.32 -17.31 6.66
C TRP A 22 -1.00 -18.22 7.69
N GLY A 23 -0.27 -19.20 8.23
CA GLY A 23 -0.75 -20.08 9.31
C GLY A 23 -1.80 -21.09 8.87
N VAL A 24 -1.93 -21.35 7.57
CA VAL A 24 -2.91 -22.27 6.98
C VAL A 24 -2.19 -23.53 6.46
N GLY A 25 -2.32 -24.63 7.21
CA GLY A 25 -1.86 -25.96 6.79
C GLY A 25 -3.01 -26.88 6.31
N GLU A 26 -2.69 -28.14 6.03
CA GLU A 26 -3.69 -29.17 5.69
C GLU A 26 -4.75 -29.37 6.79
N GLN A 27 -4.36 -29.15 8.05
CA GLN A 27 -5.30 -28.94 9.15
C GLN A 27 -5.20 -27.49 9.62
N PRO A 28 -6.27 -26.69 9.50
CA PRO A 28 -6.25 -25.31 9.97
C PRO A 28 -6.09 -25.29 11.48
N ASP A 29 -4.97 -24.75 11.97
CA ASP A 29 -4.77 -24.43 13.38
C ASP A 29 -5.44 -23.07 13.69
N PRO A 30 -6.52 -23.06 14.48
CA PRO A 30 -7.23 -21.81 14.80
C PRO A 30 -6.34 -20.78 15.49
N ALA A 31 -5.33 -21.20 16.27
CA ALA A 31 -4.42 -20.30 16.97
C ALA A 31 -3.43 -19.66 15.99
N ALA A 32 -2.84 -20.43 15.08
CA ALA A 32 -1.97 -19.91 14.03
C ALA A 32 -2.73 -18.97 13.08
N MET A 33 -3.94 -19.35 12.64
CA MET A 33 -4.79 -18.49 11.82
C MET A 33 -5.17 -17.20 12.53
N ALA A 34 -5.56 -17.27 13.81
CA ALA A 34 -5.88 -16.09 14.60
C ALA A 34 -4.64 -15.18 14.77
N ALA A 35 -3.46 -15.75 14.97
CA ALA A 35 -2.21 -14.99 15.05
C ALA A 35 -1.89 -14.29 13.72
N SER A 36 -1.99 -14.99 12.59
CA SER A 36 -1.78 -14.41 11.26
C SER A 36 -2.82 -13.34 10.93
N LEU A 37 -4.10 -13.55 11.26
CA LEU A 37 -5.15 -12.52 11.13
C LEU A 37 -4.90 -11.33 12.04
N THR A 38 -4.39 -11.56 13.25
CA THR A 38 -4.02 -10.47 14.18
C THR A 38 -2.84 -9.66 13.64
N GLN A 39 -1.87 -10.29 12.96
CA GLN A 39 -0.77 -9.58 12.30
C GLN A 39 -1.22 -8.66 11.16
N LEU A 40 -2.39 -8.93 10.58
CA LEU A 40 -2.99 -8.07 9.56
C LEU A 40 -3.69 -6.85 10.16
N ILE A 41 -4.05 -6.92 11.45
CA ILE A 41 -4.71 -5.84 12.20
C ILE A 41 -3.62 -5.02 12.88
N ASP A 42 -3.39 -3.82 12.37
CA ASP A 42 -2.51 -2.88 13.06
C ASP A 42 -3.18 -2.29 14.28
N SER A 43 -2.37 -2.07 15.32
CA SER A 43 -2.76 -1.17 16.39
C SER A 43 -2.74 0.26 15.85
N GLU A 44 -3.82 1.02 16.06
CA GLU A 44 -3.86 2.45 15.74
C GLU A 44 -2.86 3.20 16.62
N THR A 45 -1.63 3.32 16.16
CA THR A 45 -0.64 4.22 16.76
C THR A 45 -0.54 5.48 15.92
N PRO A 46 -0.52 6.66 16.56
CA PRO A 46 -0.33 7.90 15.83
C PRO A 46 1.01 7.87 15.08
N PRO A 47 1.06 8.43 13.86
CA PRO A 47 2.28 8.46 13.07
C PRO A 47 3.38 9.20 13.85
N PRO A 48 4.63 8.74 13.73
CA PRO A 48 5.74 9.37 14.44
C PRO A 48 5.95 10.79 13.93
N THR A 49 6.40 11.66 14.84
CA THR A 49 6.72 13.04 14.49
C THR A 49 8.14 13.16 13.93
N GLY A 50 8.31 14.10 13.00
CA GLY A 50 9.59 14.40 12.36
C GLY A 50 9.81 13.60 11.08
N MET A 51 10.25 14.30 10.02
CA MET A 51 10.34 13.78 8.66
C MET A 51 11.19 12.51 8.53
N ALA A 52 12.39 12.49 9.09
CA ALA A 52 13.28 11.32 9.01
C ALA A 52 12.69 10.10 9.74
N THR A 53 12.03 10.31 10.89
CA THR A 53 11.38 9.25 11.64
C THR A 53 10.17 8.71 10.89
N LEU A 54 9.38 9.59 10.26
CA LEU A 54 8.22 9.22 9.45
C LEU A 54 8.63 8.45 8.20
N ILE A 55 9.63 8.91 7.45
CA ILE A 55 10.18 8.18 6.28
C ILE A 55 10.64 6.78 6.68
N ARG A 56 11.38 6.67 7.79
CA ARG A 56 11.83 5.38 8.31
C ARG A 56 10.64 4.48 8.68
N HIS A 57 9.61 5.03 9.32
CA HIS A 57 8.40 4.29 9.66
C HIS A 57 7.66 3.80 8.42
N ILE A 58 7.46 4.66 7.41
CA ILE A 58 6.85 4.31 6.12
C ILE A 58 7.60 3.14 5.48
N HIS A 59 8.93 3.21 5.44
CA HIS A 59 9.76 2.16 4.86
C HIS A 59 9.70 0.84 5.65
N GLU A 60 9.91 0.89 6.97
CA GLU A 60 9.96 -0.31 7.82
C GLU A 60 8.61 -1.00 7.95
N ARG A 61 7.53 -0.22 8.10
CA ARG A 61 6.19 -0.77 8.32
C ARG A 61 5.53 -1.13 6.99
N TYR A 62 5.60 -0.27 5.98
CA TYR A 62 4.83 -0.45 4.75
C TYR A 62 5.69 -1.00 3.63
N HIS A 63 6.73 -0.29 3.17
CA HIS A 63 7.47 -0.69 1.95
C HIS A 63 8.06 -2.09 2.05
N HIS A 64 8.73 -2.38 3.17
CA HIS A 64 9.40 -3.67 3.37
C HIS A 64 8.42 -4.86 3.39
N VAL A 65 7.19 -4.63 3.82
CA VAL A 65 6.20 -5.68 4.06
C VAL A 65 5.30 -5.89 2.84
N LEU A 66 4.88 -4.80 2.21
CA LEU A 66 3.73 -4.78 1.32
C LEU A 66 3.98 -5.49 0.00
N SER A 67 5.18 -5.38 -0.57
CA SER A 67 5.54 -6.12 -1.80
C SER A 67 5.42 -7.63 -1.59
N GLY A 68 5.90 -8.16 -0.46
CA GLY A 68 5.79 -9.59 -0.15
C GLY A 68 4.34 -10.06 0.05
N VAL A 69 3.48 -9.21 0.64
CA VAL A 69 2.04 -9.50 0.77
C VAL A 69 1.37 -9.53 -0.60
N ILE A 70 1.74 -8.61 -1.51
CA ILE A 70 1.19 -8.54 -2.87
C ILE A 70 1.68 -9.73 -3.71
N GLU A 71 2.95 -10.14 -3.59
CA GLU A 71 3.48 -11.36 -4.24
C GLU A 71 2.71 -12.63 -3.80
N ASP A 72 2.40 -12.73 -2.51
CA ASP A 72 1.59 -13.82 -1.96
C ASP A 72 0.15 -13.80 -2.50
N ALA A 73 -0.46 -12.61 -2.56
CA ALA A 73 -1.78 -12.43 -3.15
C ALA A 73 -1.77 -12.81 -4.64
N LEU A 74 -0.75 -12.41 -5.39
CA LEU A 74 -0.60 -12.73 -6.82
C LEU A 74 -0.49 -14.24 -7.04
N THR A 75 0.30 -14.93 -6.20
CA THR A 75 0.45 -16.39 -6.24
C THR A 75 -0.89 -17.08 -6.01
N LEU A 76 -1.64 -16.66 -4.99
CA LEU A 76 -2.96 -17.24 -4.70
C LEU A 76 -4.00 -16.90 -5.76
N ALA A 77 -4.01 -15.66 -6.28
CA ALA A 77 -4.92 -15.23 -7.34
C ALA A 77 -4.75 -16.08 -8.60
N SER A 78 -3.51 -16.27 -9.03
CA SER A 78 -3.17 -17.07 -10.21
C SER A 78 -3.66 -18.51 -10.10
N VAL A 79 -3.43 -19.15 -8.95
CA VAL A 79 -3.88 -20.55 -8.71
C VAL A 79 -5.40 -20.64 -8.58
N CYS A 80 -6.02 -19.68 -7.89
CA CYS A 80 -7.47 -19.66 -7.69
C CYS A 80 -8.21 -19.46 -9.02
N GLU A 81 -7.76 -18.53 -9.86
CA GLU A 81 -8.37 -18.30 -11.18
C GLU A 81 -8.16 -19.50 -12.11
N ALA A 82 -6.98 -20.13 -12.12
CA ALA A 82 -6.77 -21.35 -12.89
C ALA A 82 -7.72 -22.49 -12.48
N ALA A 83 -8.01 -22.63 -11.18
CA ALA A 83 -8.88 -23.67 -10.66
C ALA A 83 -10.39 -23.39 -10.86
N HIS A 84 -10.78 -22.12 -10.92
CA HIS A 84 -12.20 -21.70 -10.92
C HIS A 84 -12.64 -20.93 -12.18
N GLY A 85 -11.73 -20.67 -13.13
CA GLY A 85 -11.94 -19.77 -14.27
C GLY A 85 -13.02 -20.19 -15.27
N ALA A 86 -13.56 -21.42 -15.19
CA ALA A 86 -14.70 -21.83 -16.01
C ALA A 86 -16.07 -21.36 -15.45
N SER A 87 -16.11 -20.75 -14.27
CA SER A 87 -17.34 -20.35 -13.60
C SER A 87 -17.44 -18.83 -13.42
N GLU A 88 -18.54 -18.25 -13.89
CA GLU A 88 -18.89 -16.83 -13.70
C GLU A 88 -19.16 -16.46 -12.24
N ALA A 89 -19.23 -17.43 -11.33
CA ALA A 89 -19.43 -17.17 -9.91
C ALA A 89 -18.24 -16.43 -9.26
N TRP A 90 -17.06 -16.50 -9.90
CA TRP A 90 -15.78 -15.98 -9.42
C TRP A 90 -15.30 -14.83 -10.29
N PRO A 91 -14.64 -13.79 -9.73
CA PRO A 91 -14.04 -12.74 -10.53
C PRO A 91 -12.89 -13.27 -11.39
N HIS A 92 -12.84 -12.81 -12.63
CA HIS A 92 -11.75 -13.04 -13.58
C HIS A 92 -10.88 -11.80 -13.71
N GLY A 93 -9.57 -11.98 -13.87
CA GLY A 93 -8.60 -10.89 -14.03
C GLY A 93 -8.13 -10.28 -12.70
N LEU A 94 -8.39 -10.93 -11.57
CA LEU A 94 -7.89 -10.50 -10.26
C LEU A 94 -6.37 -10.67 -10.18
N SER A 95 -5.80 -11.73 -10.76
CA SER A 95 -4.35 -11.91 -10.86
C SER A 95 -3.69 -10.78 -11.64
N ASP A 96 -4.30 -10.38 -12.75
CA ASP A 96 -3.77 -9.29 -13.59
C ASP A 96 -3.80 -7.96 -12.82
N LEU A 97 -4.92 -7.66 -12.15
CA LEU A 97 -5.03 -6.45 -11.33
C LEU A 97 -4.01 -6.43 -10.18
N VAL A 98 -3.81 -7.56 -9.49
CA VAL A 98 -2.81 -7.64 -8.41
C VAL A 98 -1.39 -7.49 -8.95
N ALA A 99 -1.09 -8.04 -10.12
CA ALA A 99 0.21 -7.85 -10.78
C ALA A 99 0.45 -6.38 -11.18
N GLU A 100 -0.57 -5.68 -11.69
CA GLU A 100 -0.48 -4.25 -11.98
C GLU A 100 -0.24 -3.41 -10.72
N ILE A 101 -0.91 -3.74 -9.61
CA ILE A 101 -0.68 -3.07 -8.32
C ILE A 101 0.76 -3.29 -7.84
N LEU A 102 1.31 -4.49 -8.02
CA LEU A 102 2.70 -4.79 -7.66
C LEU A 102 3.68 -3.93 -8.45
N ASP A 103 3.56 -3.92 -9.79
CA ASP A 103 4.46 -3.17 -10.67
C ASP A 103 4.42 -1.67 -10.40
N ASP A 104 3.22 -1.10 -10.25
CA ASP A 104 3.04 0.29 -9.87
C ASP A 104 3.73 0.60 -8.52
N LEU A 105 3.51 -0.25 -7.51
CA LEU A 105 4.04 -0.05 -6.17
C LEU A 105 5.56 -0.09 -6.16
N GLU A 106 6.18 -1.06 -6.83
CA GLU A 106 7.63 -1.19 -6.89
C GLU A 106 8.27 0.01 -7.58
N GLN A 107 7.72 0.45 -8.71
CA GLN A 107 8.20 1.64 -9.42
C GLN A 107 8.05 2.91 -8.58
N HIS A 108 6.92 3.03 -7.88
CA HIS A 108 6.61 4.14 -7.00
C HIS A 108 7.59 4.21 -5.81
N GLN A 109 7.71 3.13 -5.03
CA GLN A 109 8.59 3.08 -3.86
C GLN A 109 10.07 3.22 -4.24
N GLN A 110 10.49 2.69 -5.39
CA GLN A 110 11.85 2.89 -5.90
C GLN A 110 12.13 4.37 -6.16
N ARG A 111 11.15 5.11 -6.70
CA ARG A 111 11.28 6.55 -6.92
C ARG A 111 11.32 7.30 -5.61
N GLU A 112 10.50 6.90 -4.65
CA GLU A 112 10.52 7.49 -3.32
C GLU A 112 11.90 7.39 -2.67
N TYR A 113 12.45 6.17 -2.66
CA TYR A 113 13.75 5.92 -2.06
C TYR A 113 14.90 6.60 -2.81
N ALA A 114 14.90 6.56 -4.14
CA ALA A 114 16.00 7.07 -4.95
C ALA A 114 16.00 8.61 -5.11
N VAL A 115 14.83 9.24 -5.05
CA VAL A 115 14.66 10.66 -5.43
C VAL A 115 13.87 11.44 -4.37
N VAL A 116 12.64 11.02 -4.06
CA VAL A 116 11.70 11.84 -3.28
C VAL A 116 12.18 12.04 -1.85
N PHE A 117 12.46 10.96 -1.12
CA PHE A 117 12.89 11.03 0.28
C PHE A 117 14.22 11.77 0.45
N PRO A 118 15.26 11.55 -0.39
CA PRO A 118 16.46 12.38 -0.37
C PRO A 118 16.19 13.86 -0.59
N MET A 119 15.32 14.22 -1.54
CA MET A 119 14.98 15.62 -1.83
C MET A 119 14.22 16.29 -0.68
N LEU A 120 13.29 15.57 -0.05
CA LEU A 120 12.54 16.05 1.11
C LEU A 120 13.48 16.33 2.28
N LEU A 121 14.38 15.40 2.60
CA LEU A 121 15.36 15.54 3.68
C LEU A 121 16.34 16.68 3.43
N ALA A 122 16.70 16.95 2.17
CA ALA A 122 17.58 18.04 1.79
C ALA A 122 16.89 19.42 1.74
N GLY A 123 15.55 19.47 1.73
CA GLY A 123 14.78 20.71 1.57
C GLY A 123 15.08 21.43 0.25
N SER A 124 15.29 20.69 -0.83
CA SER A 124 15.79 21.23 -2.10
C SER A 124 14.75 22.06 -2.88
N ALA A 125 15.22 22.95 -3.76
CA ALA A 125 14.32 23.59 -4.73
C ALA A 125 13.73 22.52 -5.65
N GLY A 126 12.40 22.39 -5.67
CA GLY A 126 11.68 21.41 -6.50
C GLY A 126 10.84 20.39 -5.72
N THR A 127 10.92 20.36 -4.38
CA THR A 127 10.14 19.42 -3.54
C THR A 127 8.63 19.49 -3.79
N SER A 128 8.08 20.68 -4.04
CA SER A 128 6.66 20.84 -4.36
C SER A 128 6.25 20.16 -5.67
N GLY A 129 7.11 20.24 -6.70
CA GLY A 129 6.86 19.60 -7.99
C GLY A 129 6.92 18.08 -7.89
N VAL A 130 7.89 17.55 -7.15
CA VAL A 130 7.99 16.11 -6.90
C VAL A 130 6.80 15.61 -6.09
N ALA A 131 6.39 16.32 -5.04
CA ALA A 131 5.20 15.97 -4.25
C ALA A 131 3.91 15.93 -5.10
N GLY A 132 3.78 16.84 -6.08
CA GLY A 132 2.67 16.80 -7.04
C GLY A 132 2.65 15.53 -7.89
N ILE A 133 3.81 15.13 -8.44
CA ILE A 133 3.94 13.88 -9.22
C ILE A 133 3.56 12.65 -8.37
N MET A 134 4.01 12.61 -7.11
CA MET A 134 3.68 11.50 -6.21
C MET A 134 2.18 11.43 -5.91
N THR A 135 1.52 12.59 -5.73
CA THR A 135 0.05 12.66 -5.53
C THR A 135 -0.72 12.12 -6.74
N ASP A 136 -0.23 12.38 -7.96
CA ASP A 136 -0.85 11.83 -9.18
C ASP A 136 -0.65 10.31 -9.30
N GLU A 137 0.47 9.78 -8.82
CA GLU A 137 0.68 8.33 -8.72
C GLU A 137 -0.24 7.69 -7.70
N HIS A 138 -0.41 8.30 -6.53
CA HIS A 138 -1.34 7.83 -5.52
C HIS A 138 -2.77 7.80 -6.04
N ALA A 139 -3.19 8.80 -6.83
CA ALA A 139 -4.51 8.81 -7.44
C ALA A 139 -4.72 7.59 -8.36
N ARG A 140 -3.72 7.22 -9.17
CA ARG A 140 -3.78 6.02 -10.03
C ARG A 140 -3.84 4.73 -9.22
N LEU A 141 -2.99 4.60 -8.18
CA LEU A 141 -3.05 3.47 -7.27
C LEU A 141 -4.42 3.37 -6.58
N ARG A 142 -5.01 4.49 -6.15
CA ARG A 142 -6.36 4.54 -5.56
C ARG A 142 -7.42 3.95 -6.49
N CYS A 143 -7.37 4.28 -7.79
CA CYS A 143 -8.30 3.71 -8.76
C CYS A 143 -8.16 2.19 -8.88
N ARG A 144 -6.94 1.65 -8.82
CA ARG A 144 -6.71 0.19 -8.81
C ARG A 144 -7.22 -0.47 -7.53
N LEU A 145 -7.04 0.19 -6.39
CA LEU A 145 -7.57 -0.28 -5.11
C LEU A 145 -9.11 -0.27 -5.07
N ASP A 146 -9.75 0.72 -5.69
CA ASP A 146 -11.20 0.75 -5.85
C ASP A 146 -11.69 -0.40 -6.75
N ALA A 147 -10.96 -0.68 -7.84
CA ALA A 147 -11.23 -1.85 -8.69
C ALA A 147 -11.05 -3.17 -7.93
N LEU A 148 -10.00 -3.30 -7.12
CA LEU A 148 -9.73 -4.47 -6.28
C LEU A 148 -10.87 -4.71 -5.29
N THR A 149 -11.33 -3.64 -4.64
CA THR A 149 -12.47 -3.67 -3.71
C THR A 149 -13.75 -4.11 -4.43
N ALA A 150 -14.00 -3.61 -5.64
CA ALA A 150 -15.17 -3.98 -6.43
C ALA A 150 -15.14 -5.46 -6.88
N MET A 151 -14.02 -5.92 -7.46
CA MET A 151 -13.85 -7.29 -7.94
C MET A 151 -13.98 -8.33 -6.82
N THR A 152 -13.50 -7.99 -5.63
CA THR A 152 -13.57 -8.87 -4.45
C THR A 152 -14.89 -8.77 -3.68
N ARG A 153 -15.88 -7.99 -4.17
CA ARG A 153 -17.15 -7.71 -3.47
C ARG A 153 -16.90 -7.24 -2.03
N GLN A 154 -16.09 -6.19 -1.91
CA GLN A 154 -15.65 -5.65 -0.62
C GLN A 154 -14.97 -6.73 0.23
N PHE A 155 -14.05 -7.48 -0.40
CA PHE A 155 -13.31 -8.58 0.23
C PHE A 155 -14.20 -9.68 0.84
N THR A 156 -15.44 -9.83 0.35
CA THR A 156 -16.40 -10.81 0.87
C THR A 156 -16.37 -12.07 0.02
N ALA A 157 -15.72 -13.12 0.52
CA ALA A 157 -15.65 -14.41 -0.16
C ALA A 157 -17.04 -15.05 -0.28
N PRO A 158 -17.43 -15.59 -1.44
CA PRO A 158 -18.73 -16.21 -1.61
C PRO A 158 -18.85 -17.54 -0.85
N PRO A 159 -20.08 -18.02 -0.58
CA PRO A 159 -20.30 -19.33 0.00
C PRO A 159 -19.60 -20.44 -0.79
N GLY A 160 -18.94 -21.36 -0.10
CA GLY A 160 -18.20 -22.45 -0.74
C GLY A 160 -16.79 -22.08 -1.23
N ALA A 161 -16.34 -20.83 -1.03
CA ALA A 161 -14.96 -20.45 -1.31
C ALA A 161 -13.96 -21.35 -0.58
N CYS A 162 -13.03 -21.90 -1.35
CA CYS A 162 -11.93 -22.70 -0.83
C CYS A 162 -11.02 -21.85 0.05
N VAL A 163 -10.17 -22.52 0.85
CA VAL A 163 -9.33 -21.82 1.81
C VAL A 163 -8.35 -20.84 1.13
N LYS A 164 -7.78 -21.22 -0.02
CA LYS A 164 -6.90 -20.36 -0.84
C LYS A 164 -7.59 -19.04 -1.22
N TRP A 165 -8.83 -19.12 -1.68
CA TRP A 165 -9.62 -17.95 -2.06
C TRP A 165 -9.93 -17.03 -0.87
N ARG A 166 -10.23 -17.61 0.29
CA ARG A 166 -10.49 -16.84 1.50
C ARG A 166 -9.24 -16.11 1.97
N VAL A 167 -8.09 -16.79 1.97
CA VAL A 167 -6.80 -16.17 2.31
C VAL A 167 -6.48 -15.06 1.32
N LEU A 168 -6.64 -15.30 0.01
CA LEU A 168 -6.47 -14.27 -1.02
C LEU A 168 -7.25 -12.99 -0.70
N TYR A 169 -8.53 -13.10 -0.36
CA TYR A 169 -9.36 -11.93 -0.05
C TYR A 169 -8.92 -11.20 1.22
N VAL A 170 -8.44 -11.95 2.21
CA VAL A 170 -7.82 -11.38 3.41
C VAL A 170 -6.56 -10.59 3.06
N LEU A 171 -5.70 -11.12 2.17
CA LEU A 171 -4.51 -10.40 1.68
C LEU A 171 -4.88 -9.16 0.86
N CYS A 172 -5.86 -9.25 -0.04
CA CYS A 172 -6.35 -8.11 -0.80
C CYS A 172 -6.88 -6.99 0.12
N CYS A 173 -7.60 -7.35 1.18
CA CYS A 173 -8.07 -6.39 2.18
C CYS A 173 -6.90 -5.71 2.89
N LYS A 174 -5.87 -6.48 3.28
CA LYS A 174 -4.65 -5.93 3.88
C LYS A 174 -3.94 -4.95 2.95
N ILE A 175 -3.79 -5.33 1.68
CA ILE A 175 -3.14 -4.50 0.66
C ILE A 175 -3.87 -3.17 0.51
N ASP A 176 -5.21 -3.19 0.42
CA ASP A 176 -6.02 -1.97 0.31
C ASP A 176 -5.86 -1.06 1.52
N LEU A 177 -5.96 -1.62 2.73
CA LEU A 177 -5.82 -0.84 3.97
C LEU A 177 -4.42 -0.24 4.13
N ASP A 178 -3.37 -1.04 3.94
CA ASP A 178 -1.99 -0.59 4.14
C ASP A 178 -1.55 0.42 3.09
N LEU A 179 -1.89 0.21 1.80
CA LEU A 179 -1.54 1.18 0.76
C LEU A 179 -2.27 2.51 0.96
N ARG A 180 -3.55 2.48 1.35
CA ARG A 180 -4.29 3.71 1.65
C ARG A 180 -3.69 4.46 2.83
N GLU A 181 -3.31 3.75 3.89
CA GLU A 181 -2.73 4.37 5.07
C GLU A 181 -1.32 4.92 4.80
N GLN A 182 -0.48 4.19 4.06
CA GLN A 182 0.82 4.68 3.58
C GLN A 182 0.64 5.99 2.80
N MET A 183 -0.18 5.98 1.74
CA MET A 183 -0.41 7.18 0.91
C MET A 183 -1.00 8.33 1.73
N ARG A 184 -1.86 8.04 2.72
CA ARG A 184 -2.41 9.06 3.62
C ARG A 184 -1.31 9.71 4.46
N MET A 185 -0.40 8.93 5.04
CA MET A 185 0.75 9.45 5.81
C MET A 185 1.65 10.31 4.93
N GLU A 186 2.01 9.80 3.75
CA GLU A 186 2.83 10.53 2.78
C GLU A 186 2.18 11.86 2.39
N GLU A 187 0.92 11.86 1.97
CA GLU A 187 0.24 13.08 1.53
C GLU A 187 0.03 14.07 2.66
N ASN A 188 -0.54 13.63 3.79
CA ASN A 188 -1.03 14.53 4.83
C ASN A 188 0.04 14.98 5.81
N GLU A 189 1.10 14.19 5.97
CA GLU A 189 2.15 14.46 6.96
C GLU A 189 3.48 14.77 6.28
N LEU A 190 3.88 14.00 5.26
CA LEU A 190 5.18 14.15 4.61
C LEU A 190 5.20 15.24 3.53
N PHE A 191 4.20 15.27 2.65
CA PHE A 191 4.13 16.16 1.49
C PHE A 191 3.37 17.46 1.77
N SER A 192 2.38 17.42 2.68
CA SER A 192 1.58 18.57 3.10
C SER A 192 2.38 19.86 3.39
N PRO A 193 3.56 19.82 4.04
CA PRO A 193 4.39 21.01 4.25
C PRO A 193 4.90 21.68 2.95
N PHE A 194 4.92 20.96 1.83
CA PHE A 194 5.48 21.39 0.55
C PHE A 194 4.44 21.66 -0.54
N LEU A 195 3.24 21.09 -0.37
CA LEU A 195 2.08 21.31 -1.25
C LEU A 195 1.26 22.52 -0.80
N ARG A 196 1.31 22.88 0.48
CA ARG A 196 0.76 24.15 0.96
C ARG A 196 1.74 25.25 0.56
N HIS A 197 1.33 26.14 -0.33
CA HIS A 197 2.11 27.34 -0.61
C HIS A 197 2.42 28.05 0.71
N PRO A 198 3.69 28.40 1.03
CA PRO A 198 3.92 29.47 1.98
C PRO A 198 3.14 30.65 1.43
N THR A 199 2.16 31.12 2.17
CA THR A 199 1.39 32.31 1.84
C THR A 199 2.40 33.38 1.44
N GLU A 200 2.35 33.77 0.17
CA GLU A 200 2.99 34.95 -0.33
C GLU A 200 2.46 36.09 0.55
N VAL A 201 3.24 36.49 1.56
CA VAL A 201 2.97 37.73 2.27
C VAL A 201 3.42 38.84 1.32
N VAL A 202 2.61 39.05 0.28
CA VAL A 202 2.63 40.29 -0.48
C VAL A 202 2.10 41.36 0.47
N VAL A 203 3.00 42.01 1.17
CA VAL A 203 2.70 43.29 1.82
C VAL A 203 2.57 44.33 0.72
N CYS A 204 1.40 44.37 0.07
CA CYS A 204 0.95 45.60 -0.57
C CYS A 204 0.44 46.51 0.54
N SER A 205 1.32 47.35 1.06
CA SER A 205 0.91 48.56 1.74
C SER A 205 1.30 49.75 0.88
N ASP A 206 0.36 50.13 0.02
CA ASP A 206 0.24 51.51 -0.45
C ASP A 206 0.25 52.45 0.76
N THR A 207 1.05 53.49 0.68
CA THR A 207 0.68 54.75 1.33
C THR A 207 1.04 55.88 0.38
N MET A 208 0.05 56.32 -0.39
CA MET A 208 0.03 57.69 -0.87
C MET A 208 -0.02 58.64 0.34
N SER A 209 0.85 59.63 0.36
CA SER A 209 0.47 60.93 0.90
C SER A 209 1.16 62.06 0.14
N ALA A 210 0.33 62.78 -0.58
CA ALA A 210 0.59 64.11 -1.10
C ALA A 210 0.78 65.12 0.05
N THR A 211 1.14 66.35 -0.34
CA THR A 211 1.37 67.58 0.45
C THR A 211 2.86 67.73 0.83
N ARG A 212 3.62 68.70 0.32
CA ARG A 212 3.31 70.12 0.14
C ARG A 212 4.24 70.78 -0.89
#